data_AF-A0A2S7YIQ8-F1
#
_entry.id   AF-A0A2S7YIQ8-F1
#
_cell.length_a   1.000
_cell.length_b   1.000
_cell.length_c   1.000
_cell.angle_alpha   90.00
_cell.angle_beta   90.00
_cell.angle_gamma   90.00
#
_symmetry.space_group_name_H-M   'P 1'
#
loop_
_entity.id
_entity.type
_entity.pdbx_description
1 polymer ?
#
loop_
_entity_poly.entity_id
_entity_poly.type
_entity_poly.pdbx_seq_one_letter_code
_entity_poly.pdbx_strand_id
1 'polypeptide(L)'
;MDFFSGSCIEGYESTCSSMSIEDFTYHWGFLIGPKDESAELVPGLRCHVKNHPLQGWAYEEVGLRNVKATNTLLARIVIAKIEDKKRLLRLLRETRVVQNDPNFRCRTWVSDALLRISNSKPSVVGTSELDWDKIERKARRYVEKKTAAGRYLEADRMLDPKPTWNLMEEKEVTD
;
A
#
# COMPACT_ATOMS: atom_id res chain seq x y z
N MET A 1 0.39 7.16 -6.98
CA MET A 1 1.09 6.16 -6.15
C MET A 1 0.08 5.76 -5.11
N ASP A 2 -0.24 4.46 -5.02
CA ASP A 2 -1.39 4.01 -4.23
C ASP A 2 -1.00 2.98 -3.17
N PHE A 3 -1.63 2.99 -2.00
CA PHE A 3 -1.35 2.04 -0.91
C PHE A 3 -2.22 0.79 -0.90
N PHE A 4 -1.69 -0.36 -0.45
CA PHE A 4 -2.36 -1.68 -0.38
C PHE A 4 -1.69 -2.69 0.60
N SER A 5 -2.31 -3.83 1.02
CA SER A 5 -3.24 -4.22 2.12
C SER A 5 -2.95 -5.70 2.50
N GLY A 6 -3.53 -6.18 3.62
CA GLY A 6 -3.22 -7.42 4.35
C GLY A 6 -3.75 -8.77 3.89
N SER A 7 -3.16 -9.79 4.54
CA SER A 7 -3.55 -11.21 4.53
C SER A 7 -3.96 -11.60 5.95
N CYS A 8 -5.16 -12.15 6.14
CA CYS A 8 -5.46 -12.95 7.32
C CYS A 8 -4.63 -14.23 7.24
N ILE A 9 -3.73 -14.45 8.21
CA ILE A 9 -3.24 -15.78 8.54
C ILE A 9 -3.93 -16.14 9.85
N GLU A 10 -4.88 -17.08 9.79
CA GLU A 10 -5.32 -17.78 10.99
C GLU A 10 -4.14 -18.59 11.53
N GLY A 11 -3.81 -18.40 12.80
CA GLY A 11 -2.93 -19.34 13.51
C GLY A 11 -2.07 -18.70 14.60
N TYR A 12 -2.38 -19.13 15.83
CA TYR A 12 -1.52 -19.20 17.02
C TYR A 12 -1.57 -18.02 18.02
N GLU A 13 -2.32 -18.25 19.11
CA GLU A 13 -2.18 -17.56 20.39
C GLU A 13 -0.76 -17.73 20.94
N SER A 14 -0.09 -16.63 21.30
CA SER A 14 0.73 -16.54 22.54
C SER A 14 1.27 -15.12 22.72
N THR A 15 0.71 -14.44 23.73
CA THR A 15 1.28 -13.39 24.60
C THR A 15 2.17 -12.29 23.98
N CYS A 16 1.64 -11.07 23.88
CA CYS A 16 2.36 -9.87 24.28
C CYS A 16 1.38 -8.72 24.59
N SER A 17 1.53 -8.12 25.77
CA SER A 17 0.73 -7.00 26.26
C SER A 17 0.94 -5.74 25.41
N SER A 18 -0.17 -5.02 25.15
CA SER A 18 -0.30 -3.68 24.52
C SER A 18 0.08 -3.47 23.05
N MET A 19 -0.18 -4.43 22.16
CA MET A 19 -0.31 -4.15 20.71
C MET A 19 -1.72 -4.52 20.27
N SER A 20 -2.46 -3.59 19.65
CA SER A 20 -3.80 -3.91 19.14
C SER A 20 -3.67 -4.95 18.03
N ILE A 21 -4.56 -5.95 18.04
CA ILE A 21 -4.68 -6.99 17.01
C ILE A 21 -4.78 -6.35 15.60
N GLU A 22 -5.28 -5.13 15.52
CA GLU A 22 -5.41 -4.31 14.31
C GLU A 22 -4.09 -3.99 13.58
N ASP A 23 -2.94 -4.05 14.25
CA ASP A 23 -1.63 -3.82 13.63
C ASP A 23 -1.12 -5.04 12.84
N PHE A 24 -1.69 -6.23 13.05
CA PHE A 24 -1.34 -7.44 12.31
C PHE A 24 -2.20 -7.68 11.06
N THR A 25 -3.29 -6.92 10.89
CA THR A 25 -4.31 -7.21 9.87
C THR A 25 -3.99 -6.66 8.48
N TYR A 26 -3.11 -5.65 8.37
CA TYR A 26 -2.81 -4.98 7.10
C TYR A 26 -1.33 -5.08 6.71
N HIS A 27 -1.10 -5.52 5.48
CA HIS A 27 0.17 -5.41 4.79
C HIS A 27 0.18 -4.10 3.98
N TRP A 28 1.31 -3.42 3.87
CA TRP A 28 1.37 -2.12 3.20
C TRP A 28 2.43 -2.12 2.11
N GLY A 29 2.16 -1.39 1.04
CA GLY A 29 3.03 -1.28 -0.12
C GLY A 29 2.51 -0.23 -1.08
N PHE A 30 3.34 0.13 -2.04
CA PHE A 30 3.02 1.12 -3.06
C PHE A 30 2.65 0.47 -4.39
N LEU A 31 1.69 1.07 -5.07
CA LEU A 31 1.33 0.82 -6.46
C LEU A 31 1.76 2.00 -7.31
N ILE A 32 2.41 1.70 -8.43
CA ILE A 32 2.83 2.67 -9.43
C ILE A 32 2.17 2.28 -10.74
N GLY A 33 1.11 3.00 -11.10
CA GLY A 33 0.36 2.85 -12.33
C GLY A 33 0.41 4.10 -13.21
N PRO A 34 -0.15 4.03 -14.44
CA PRO A 34 -0.39 5.19 -15.28
C PRO A 34 -1.43 6.13 -14.65
N LYS A 35 -1.46 7.38 -15.10
CA LYS A 35 -2.47 8.35 -14.68
C LYS A 35 -3.87 7.99 -15.20
N ASP A 36 -3.93 7.48 -16.42
CA ASP A 36 -5.16 7.04 -17.07
C ASP A 36 -5.29 5.52 -16.89
N GLU A 37 -6.36 5.11 -16.24
CA GLU A 37 -6.68 3.72 -15.93
C GLU A 37 -7.94 3.23 -16.67
N SER A 38 -8.37 3.93 -17.73
CA SER A 38 -9.57 3.59 -18.51
C SER A 38 -9.47 2.26 -19.27
N ALA A 39 -8.25 1.76 -19.51
CA ALA A 39 -8.04 0.47 -20.14
C ALA A 39 -8.54 -0.70 -19.26
N GLU A 40 -8.94 -1.80 -19.91
CA GLU A 40 -9.35 -3.03 -19.21
C GLU A 40 -8.22 -3.59 -18.34
N LEU A 41 -7.02 -3.67 -18.93
CA LEU A 41 -5.78 -4.01 -18.23
C LEU A 41 -4.93 -2.76 -18.05
N VAL A 42 -4.55 -2.49 -16.81
CA VAL A 42 -3.75 -1.32 -16.43
C VAL A 42 -2.43 -1.81 -15.82
N PRO A 43 -1.38 -2.04 -16.62
CA PRO A 43 -0.11 -2.54 -16.11
C PRO A 43 0.56 -1.56 -15.16
N GLY A 44 1.29 -2.09 -14.18
CA GLY A 44 2.05 -1.27 -13.25
C GLY A 44 2.98 -2.07 -12.36
N LEU A 45 3.40 -1.47 -11.25
CA LEU A 45 4.35 -2.05 -10.31
C LEU A 45 3.78 -2.03 -8.89
N ARG A 46 4.08 -3.08 -8.12
CA ARG A 46 3.91 -3.12 -6.67
C ARG A 46 5.27 -3.14 -5.99
N CYS A 47 5.52 -2.18 -5.12
CA CYS A 47 6.74 -2.05 -4.32
C CYS A 47 6.38 -2.22 -2.85
N HIS A 48 6.89 -3.26 -2.18
CA HIS A 48 6.60 -3.51 -0.77
C HIS A 48 7.74 -4.26 -0.10
N VAL A 49 7.70 -4.36 1.22
CA VAL A 49 8.57 -5.30 1.96
C VAL A 49 7.73 -6.43 2.53
N LYS A 50 8.21 -7.66 2.40
CA LYS A 50 7.54 -8.86 2.91
C LYS A 50 8.51 -9.67 3.75
N ASN A 51 8.03 -10.26 4.84
CA ASN A 51 8.83 -11.20 5.62
C ASN A 51 8.80 -12.58 4.96
N HIS A 52 9.96 -13.08 4.53
CA HIS A 52 10.12 -14.41 3.98
C HIS A 52 10.61 -15.35 5.10
N PRO A 53 9.97 -16.52 5.34
CA PRO A 53 10.28 -17.39 6.47
C PRO A 53 11.77 -17.77 6.63
N LEU A 54 12.49 -17.88 5.52
CA LEU A 54 13.91 -18.27 5.50
C LEU A 54 14.89 -17.12 5.24
N GLN A 55 14.43 -15.98 4.71
CA GLN A 55 15.31 -14.90 4.23
C GLN A 55 15.12 -13.59 5.02
N GLY A 56 14.15 -13.55 5.93
CA GLY A 56 13.78 -12.35 6.66
C GLY A 56 13.02 -11.36 5.79
N TRP A 57 13.03 -10.09 6.17
CA TRP A 57 12.34 -9.04 5.43
C TRP A 57 13.04 -8.76 4.09
N ALA A 58 12.30 -8.76 2.99
CA ALA A 58 12.84 -8.47 1.67
C ALA A 58 11.99 -7.40 0.99
N TYR A 59 12.64 -6.46 0.31
CA TYR A 59 11.98 -5.55 -0.63
C TYR A 59 11.68 -6.29 -1.93
N GLU A 60 10.45 -6.17 -2.41
CA GLU A 60 9.98 -6.73 -3.66
C GLU A 60 9.44 -5.61 -4.57
N GLU A 61 9.85 -5.64 -5.84
CA GLU A 61 9.32 -4.84 -6.92
C GLU A 61 8.71 -5.77 -7.97
N VAL A 62 7.38 -5.88 -7.95
CA VAL A 62 6.64 -6.88 -8.73
C VAL A 62 5.84 -6.21 -9.83
N GLY A 63 6.01 -6.67 -11.07
CA GLY A 63 5.15 -6.28 -12.20
C GLY A 63 3.74 -6.80 -12.03
N LEU A 64 2.75 -5.92 -12.17
CA LEU A 64 1.33 -6.26 -12.16
C LEU A 64 0.75 -6.12 -13.57
N ARG A 65 -0.04 -7.12 -13.97
CA ARG A 65 -0.84 -7.04 -15.21
C ARG A 65 -1.95 -6.00 -15.10
N ASN A 66 -2.54 -5.86 -13.91
CA ASN A 66 -3.58 -4.88 -13.63
C ASN A 66 -3.41 -4.31 -12.21
N VAL A 67 -3.15 -3.01 -12.08
CA VAL A 67 -3.05 -2.33 -10.78
C VAL A 67 -4.41 -2.14 -10.11
N LYS A 68 -5.50 -2.17 -10.88
CA LYS A 68 -6.88 -2.01 -10.38
C LYS A 68 -7.36 -3.22 -9.58
N ALA A 69 -6.87 -4.41 -9.91
CA ALA A 69 -7.37 -5.66 -9.36
C ALA A 69 -6.22 -6.65 -9.13
N THR A 70 -5.95 -6.95 -7.85
CA THR A 70 -5.16 -8.12 -7.44
C THR A 70 -5.92 -8.86 -6.35
N ASN A 71 -5.77 -10.18 -6.24
CA ASN A 71 -6.59 -11.02 -5.34
C ASN A 71 -6.49 -10.58 -3.88
N THR A 72 -5.34 -10.05 -3.47
CA THR A 72 -5.12 -9.61 -2.09
C THR A 72 -5.59 -8.17 -1.86
N LEU A 73 -5.83 -7.36 -2.91
CA LEU A 73 -6.23 -5.93 -2.93
C LEU A 73 -7.54 -5.64 -2.19
N LEU A 74 -7.48 -4.94 -1.04
CA LEU A 74 -8.66 -4.41 -0.34
C LEU A 74 -9.06 -3.04 -0.89
N ALA A 75 -8.15 -2.07 -0.92
CA ALA A 75 -8.40 -0.72 -1.40
C ALA A 75 -7.12 -0.08 -1.97
N ARG A 76 -7.29 1.01 -2.72
CA ARG A 76 -6.22 1.88 -3.21
C ARG A 76 -6.41 3.29 -2.68
N ILE A 77 -5.33 3.95 -2.29
CA ILE A 77 -5.35 5.35 -1.84
C ILE A 77 -4.39 6.16 -2.69
N VAL A 78 -4.90 7.00 -3.59
CA VAL A 78 -4.07 7.84 -4.47
C VAL A 78 -3.50 8.99 -3.66
N ILE A 79 -2.19 8.98 -3.46
CA ILE A 79 -1.50 9.95 -2.59
C ILE A 79 -0.61 10.94 -3.34
N ALA A 80 -0.19 10.64 -4.57
CA ALA A 80 0.77 11.49 -5.29
C ALA A 80 0.74 11.28 -6.80
N LYS A 81 1.04 12.38 -7.53
CA LYS A 81 1.42 12.37 -8.95
C LYS A 81 2.93 12.21 -9.08
N ILE A 82 3.37 11.27 -9.92
CA ILE A 82 4.80 10.95 -10.08
C ILE A 82 5.37 11.82 -11.21
N GLU A 83 6.47 12.52 -10.92
CA GLU A 83 7.19 13.36 -11.89
C GLU A 83 8.47 12.66 -12.39
N ASP A 84 9.16 11.92 -11.51
CA ASP A 84 10.32 11.12 -11.87
C ASP A 84 10.22 9.71 -11.31
N LYS A 85 9.68 8.80 -12.13
CA LYS A 85 9.49 7.38 -11.79
C LYS A 85 10.83 6.68 -11.50
N LYS A 86 11.90 7.00 -12.23
CA LYS A 86 13.19 6.31 -12.08
C LYS A 86 13.84 6.68 -10.74
N ARG A 87 13.81 7.96 -10.36
CA ARG A 87 14.31 8.43 -9.06
C ARG A 87 13.42 7.95 -7.93
N LEU A 88 12.10 7.92 -8.11
CA LEU A 88 11.18 7.35 -7.13
C LEU A 88 11.51 5.88 -6.82
N LEU A 89 11.62 5.02 -7.85
CA LEU A 89 11.96 3.61 -7.65
C LEU A 89 13.33 3.44 -6.98
N ARG A 90 14.31 4.28 -7.32
CA ARG A 90 15.61 4.26 -6.63
C ARG A 90 15.46 4.55 -5.14
N LEU A 91 14.70 5.58 -4.77
CA LEU A 91 14.46 5.91 -3.36
C LEU A 91 13.81 4.74 -2.61
N LEU A 92 12.82 4.07 -3.22
CA LEU A 92 12.16 2.91 -2.61
C LEU A 92 13.13 1.74 -2.39
N ARG A 93 13.98 1.44 -3.37
CA ARG A 93 15.02 0.40 -3.28
C ARG A 93 16.07 0.71 -2.21
N GLU A 94 16.40 1.99 -2.05
CA GLU A 94 17.38 2.48 -1.06
C GLU A 94 16.77 2.64 0.35
N THR A 95 15.44 2.56 0.51
CA THR A 95 14.79 2.59 1.83
C THR A 95 15.19 1.36 2.61
N ARG A 96 15.69 1.59 3.83
CA ARG A 96 16.27 0.54 4.68
C ARG A 96 15.22 -0.53 5.02
N VAL A 97 15.60 -1.78 4.84
CA VAL A 97 14.88 -2.95 5.34
C VAL A 97 15.63 -3.47 6.57
N VAL A 98 14.99 -3.43 7.74
CA VAL A 98 15.65 -3.79 9.01
C VAL A 98 15.39 -5.26 9.31
N GLN A 99 16.47 -6.03 9.48
CA GLN A 99 16.41 -7.43 9.92
C GLN A 99 16.48 -7.52 11.44
N ASN A 100 15.93 -8.60 11.99
CA ASN A 100 16.03 -8.97 13.41
C ASN A 100 15.48 -7.90 14.38
N ASP A 101 14.65 -6.98 13.90
CA ASP A 101 13.94 -6.01 14.73
C ASP A 101 12.49 -6.47 14.90
N PRO A 102 12.05 -6.80 16.13
CA PRO A 102 10.69 -7.27 16.40
C PRO A 102 9.62 -6.21 16.16
N ASN A 103 9.99 -4.93 16.00
CA ASN A 103 9.07 -3.82 15.73
C ASN A 103 9.02 -3.44 14.24
N PHE A 104 9.96 -3.92 13.42
CA PHE A 104 9.97 -3.60 11.99
C PHE A 104 8.81 -4.29 11.26
N ARG A 105 8.09 -3.52 10.43
CA ARG A 105 6.93 -3.97 9.65
C ARG A 105 6.93 -3.32 8.26
N CYS A 106 6.06 -3.79 7.38
CA CYS A 106 5.82 -3.10 6.10
C CYS A 106 5.31 -1.67 6.27
N ARG A 107 4.53 -1.40 7.33
CA ARG A 107 4.11 -0.06 7.75
C ARG A 107 5.28 0.87 8.06
N THR A 108 6.28 0.41 8.82
CA THR A 108 7.45 1.24 9.17
C THR A 108 8.28 1.55 7.93
N TRP A 109 8.48 0.57 7.05
CA TRP A 109 9.16 0.79 5.77
C TRP A 109 8.43 1.80 4.88
N VAL A 110 7.10 1.74 4.82
CA VAL A 110 6.29 2.69 4.06
C VAL A 110 6.46 4.11 4.61
N SER A 111 6.38 4.28 5.93
CA SER A 111 6.57 5.58 6.58
C SER A 111 7.95 6.17 6.27
N ASP A 112 9.01 5.36 6.39
CA ASP A 112 10.38 5.76 6.05
C ASP A 112 10.53 6.12 4.56
N ALA A 113 9.89 5.37 3.67
CA ALA A 113 9.90 5.64 2.24
C ALA A 113 9.20 6.97 1.91
N LEU A 114 8.04 7.25 2.52
CA LEU A 114 7.35 8.54 2.36
C LEU A 114 8.19 9.71 2.85
N LEU A 115 8.85 9.56 4.00
CA LEU A 115 9.76 10.57 4.54
C LEU A 115 10.96 10.82 3.60
N ARG A 116 11.49 9.79 2.96
CA ARG A 116 12.55 9.93 1.95
C ARG A 116 12.08 10.64 0.68
N ILE A 117 10.86 10.32 0.23
CA ILE A 117 10.25 10.97 -0.92
C ILE A 117 10.03 12.46 -0.64
N SER A 118 9.47 12.81 0.53
CA SER A 118 9.20 14.20 0.90
C SER A 118 10.47 15.05 1.04
N ASN A 119 11.58 14.44 1.47
CA ASN A 119 12.88 15.11 1.61
C ASN A 119 13.70 15.14 0.32
N SER A 120 13.25 14.51 -0.77
CA SER A 120 14.01 14.41 -2.01
C SER A 120 14.13 15.77 -2.72
N LYS A 121 15.35 16.11 -3.18
CA LYS A 121 15.61 17.33 -3.96
C LYS A 121 16.40 17.00 -5.24
N PRO A 122 15.95 17.43 -6.43
CA PRO A 122 14.62 17.99 -6.71
C PRO A 122 13.52 16.95 -6.41
N SER A 123 12.28 17.40 -6.21
CA SER A 123 11.16 16.49 -5.90
C SER A 123 11.01 15.41 -6.97
N VAL A 124 10.58 14.21 -6.57
CA VAL A 124 10.25 13.10 -7.47
C VAL A 124 8.74 12.96 -7.72
N VAL A 125 7.93 13.72 -6.96
CA VAL A 125 6.46 13.80 -7.06
C VAL A 125 6.00 15.25 -7.19
N GLY A 126 4.85 15.45 -7.83
CA GLY A 126 4.20 16.74 -8.01
C GLY A 126 3.22 17.00 -6.86
N THR A 127 1.93 17.21 -7.18
CA THR A 127 0.88 17.23 -6.15
C THR A 127 0.91 15.93 -5.34
N SER A 128 0.99 16.04 -4.02
CA SER A 128 1.08 14.88 -3.13
C SER A 128 0.59 15.16 -1.71
N GLU A 129 0.07 14.12 -1.07
CA GLU A 129 -0.07 13.96 0.38
C GLU A 129 0.91 12.88 0.83
N LEU A 130 1.87 13.21 1.69
CA LEU A 130 2.95 12.30 2.11
C LEU A 130 2.98 12.06 3.62
N ASP A 131 2.04 12.63 4.38
CA ASP A 131 1.88 12.35 5.81
C ASP A 131 1.35 10.92 6.00
N TRP A 132 2.23 10.03 6.47
CA TRP A 132 1.91 8.63 6.72
C TRP A 132 0.73 8.46 7.68
N ASP A 133 0.67 9.21 8.76
CA ASP A 133 -0.36 9.05 9.78
C ASP A 133 -1.74 9.44 9.21
N LYS A 134 -1.78 10.48 8.37
CA LYS A 134 -3.00 10.87 7.65
C LYS A 134 -3.43 9.81 6.64
N ILE A 135 -2.49 9.31 5.84
CA ILE A 135 -2.73 8.28 4.82
C ILE A 135 -3.29 7.01 5.46
N GLU A 136 -2.62 6.52 6.50
CA GLU A 136 -2.98 5.29 7.18
C GLU A 136 -4.35 5.37 7.83
N ARG A 137 -4.60 6.42 8.62
CA ARG A 137 -5.92 6.61 9.26
C ARG A 137 -7.03 6.63 8.22
N LYS A 138 -6.82 7.29 7.09
CA LYS A 138 -7.83 7.35 6.03
C LYS A 138 -8.02 6.00 5.36
N ALA A 139 -6.93 5.28 5.06
CA ALA A 139 -6.97 3.96 4.45
C ALA A 139 -7.74 2.95 5.31
N ARG A 140 -7.43 2.88 6.61
CA ARG A 140 -8.11 1.99 7.57
C ARG A 140 -9.61 2.27 7.63
N ARG A 141 -9.99 3.54 7.87
CA ARG A 141 -11.40 3.97 7.89
C ARG A 141 -12.14 3.67 6.58
N TYR A 142 -11.46 3.85 5.45
CA TYR A 142 -12.06 3.58 4.15
C TYR A 142 -12.30 2.09 3.93
N VAL A 143 -11.34 1.24 4.26
CA VAL A 143 -11.50 -0.23 4.22
C VAL A 143 -12.60 -0.69 5.16
N GLU A 144 -12.61 -0.22 6.42
CA GLU A 144 -13.67 -0.52 7.39
C GLU A 144 -15.07 -0.19 6.84
N LYS A 145 -15.22 0.99 6.22
CA LYS A 145 -16.47 1.40 5.58
C LYS A 145 -16.86 0.45 4.43
N LYS A 146 -15.91 0.00 3.61
CA LYS A 146 -16.17 -0.93 2.51
C LYS A 146 -16.52 -2.33 3.01
N THR A 147 -15.86 -2.78 4.08
CA THR A 147 -16.17 -4.04 4.76
C THR A 147 -17.58 -4.02 5.32
N ALA A 148 -17.96 -2.96 6.05
CA ALA A 148 -19.31 -2.80 6.59
C ALA A 148 -20.40 -2.74 5.50
N ALA A 149 -20.05 -2.25 4.30
CA ALA A 149 -20.92 -2.26 3.13
C ALA A 149 -20.95 -3.60 2.37
N GLY A 150 -20.29 -4.65 2.89
CA GLY A 150 -20.27 -5.98 2.30
C GLY A 150 -19.40 -6.14 1.05
N ARG A 151 -18.46 -5.20 0.78
CA ARG A 151 -17.62 -5.21 -0.44
C ARG A 151 -16.82 -6.49 -0.62
N TYR A 152 -16.52 -7.20 0.46
CA TYR A 152 -15.62 -8.35 0.51
C TYR A 152 -16.34 -9.66 0.91
N LEU A 153 -17.67 -9.71 0.85
CA LEU A 153 -18.44 -10.91 1.20
C LEU A 153 -18.57 -11.88 0.03
N GLU A 154 -18.80 -11.36 -1.17
CA GLU A 154 -19.01 -12.17 -2.37
C GLU A 154 -17.70 -12.40 -3.13
N ALA A 155 -17.44 -13.65 -3.50
CA ALA A 155 -16.20 -14.04 -4.17
C ALA A 155 -16.06 -13.46 -5.59
N ASP A 156 -17.17 -13.22 -6.29
CA ASP A 156 -17.19 -12.60 -7.61
C ASP A 156 -16.72 -11.13 -7.55
N ARG A 157 -17.19 -10.38 -6.56
CA ARG A 157 -16.80 -9.00 -6.31
C ARG A 157 -15.33 -8.87 -5.92
N MET A 158 -14.67 -9.94 -5.49
CA MET A 158 -13.23 -9.90 -5.22
C MET A 158 -12.39 -9.70 -6.49
N LEU A 159 -12.94 -9.98 -7.67
CA LEU A 159 -12.29 -9.77 -8.95
C LEU A 159 -12.49 -8.35 -9.50
N ASP A 160 -13.52 -7.64 -9.05
CA ASP A 160 -13.78 -6.25 -9.45
C ASP A 160 -12.60 -5.32 -9.13
N PRO A 161 -12.45 -4.21 -9.88
CA PRO A 161 -11.59 -3.11 -9.49
C PRO A 161 -11.77 -2.74 -8.02
N LYS A 162 -10.64 -2.48 -7.37
CA LYS A 162 -10.65 -2.25 -5.93
C LYS A 162 -11.01 -0.81 -5.61
N PRO A 163 -11.81 -0.61 -4.56
CA PRO A 163 -12.27 0.72 -4.16
C PRO A 163 -11.07 1.67 -4.02
N THR A 164 -11.15 2.82 -4.67
CA THR A 164 -10.04 3.76 -4.81
C THR A 164 -10.41 5.11 -4.24
N TRP A 165 -9.64 5.59 -3.26
CA TRP A 165 -9.81 6.92 -2.69
C TRP A 165 -8.71 7.86 -3.17
N ASN A 166 -9.05 8.99 -3.77
CA ASN A 166 -8.09 10.04 -4.08
C ASN A 166 -7.94 10.97 -2.87
N LEU A 167 -6.78 10.91 -2.22
CA LEU A 167 -6.51 11.69 -1.01
C LEU A 167 -6.22 13.17 -1.32
N MET A 168 -5.77 13.47 -2.53
CA MET A 168 -5.50 14.84 -2.97
C MET A 168 -6.80 15.59 -3.35
N GLU A 169 -7.83 14.85 -3.78
CA GLU A 169 -9.14 15.40 -4.16
C GLU A 169 -10.25 15.11 -3.14
N GLU A 170 -9.90 14.43 -2.04
CA GLU A 170 -10.80 14.00 -0.96
C GLU A 170 -12.10 13.32 -1.43
N LYS A 171 -11.99 12.48 -2.46
CA LYS A 171 -13.14 11.77 -3.03
C LYS A 171 -12.81 10.34 -3.42
N GLU A 172 -13.85 9.52 -3.48
CA GLU A 172 -13.76 8.20 -4.11
C GLU A 172 -13.68 8.38 -5.63
N VAL A 173 -12.77 7.64 -6.26
CA VAL A 173 -12.69 7.54 -7.72
C VAL A 173 -13.63 6.42 -8.12
N THR A 174 -14.67 6.77 -8.86
CA THR A 174 -15.53 5.82 -9.55
C THR A 174 -14.97 5.67 -10.95
N ASP A 175 -14.46 4.47 -11.25
CA ASP A 175 -14.15 4.08 -12.63
C ASP A 175 -15.43 4.02 -13.48
#